data_AF-A0A251UB43-F1
#
_entry.id   AF-A0A251UB43-F1
#
_cell.length_a   1.000
_cell.length_b   1.000
_cell.length_c   1.000
_cell.angle_alpha   90.00
_cell.angle_beta   90.00
_cell.angle_gamma   90.00
#
_symmetry.space_group_name_H-M   'P 1'
#
loop_
_entity.id
_entity.type
_entity.pdbx_description
1 polymer ?
#
loop_
_entity_poly.entity_id
_entity_poly.type
_entity_poly.pdbx_seq_one_letter_code
_entity_poly.pdbx_strand_id
1 'polypeptide(L)'
;MRLLTHNMLASNIKGVTNGFPLRIEPEKIIEKPVDFNPDFLKNMFSKIDWKALADASKIMGYAELPDEVPEQTVVESDEFLRKFHHALLEVHLEEGALVCPETGRRFPVNKGIPNMLLHEDEV
;
A
#
# COMPACT_ATOMS: atom_id res chain seq x y z
N MET A 1 -2.97 3.47 -8.39
CA MET A 1 -1.78 3.24 -7.55
C MET A 1 -1.95 1.90 -6.85
N ARG A 2 -1.00 0.98 -7.02
CA ARG A 2 -0.99 -0.33 -6.34
C ARG A 2 -0.67 -0.17 -4.86
N LEU A 3 -1.15 -1.09 -4.03
CA LEU A 3 -0.75 -1.14 -2.62
C LEU A 3 0.73 -1.47 -2.44
N LEU A 4 1.37 -2.15 -3.39
CA LEU A 4 2.83 -2.26 -3.43
C LEU A 4 3.53 -0.89 -3.41
N THR A 5 3.03 0.06 -4.21
CA THR A 5 3.60 1.41 -4.26
C THR A 5 3.35 2.15 -2.95
N HIS A 6 2.15 2.05 -2.40
CA HIS A 6 1.82 2.63 -1.08
C HIS A 6 2.78 2.16 0.01
N ASN A 7 3.08 0.86 0.04
CA ASN A 7 3.96 0.26 1.05
C ASN A 7 5.42 0.72 0.95
N MET A 8 5.79 1.41 -0.14
CA MET A 8 7.13 1.96 -0.38
C MET A 8 7.17 3.50 -0.27
N LEU A 9 6.04 4.16 -0.04
CA LEU A 9 5.93 5.61 0.02
C LEU A 9 5.81 6.10 1.47
N ALA A 10 6.66 7.06 1.84
CA ALA A 10 6.61 7.77 3.11
C ALA A 10 6.57 9.29 2.88
N SER A 11 6.08 10.03 3.87
CA SER A 11 6.20 11.48 3.88
C SER A 11 7.62 11.90 4.24
N ASN A 12 8.23 12.72 3.37
CA ASN A 12 9.57 13.28 3.57
C ASN A 12 9.53 14.79 3.86
N ILE A 13 8.41 15.29 4.41
CA ILE A 13 8.29 16.71 4.78
C ILE A 13 9.33 17.03 5.85
N LYS A 14 9.94 18.20 5.76
CA LYS A 14 10.91 18.70 6.73
C LYS A 14 10.40 18.57 8.16
N GLY A 15 11.20 17.93 9.01
CA GLY A 15 10.90 17.76 10.43
C GLY A 15 10.01 16.57 10.77
N VAL A 16 9.46 15.85 9.77
CA VAL A 16 8.73 14.60 10.00
C VAL A 16 9.71 13.52 10.42
N THR A 17 9.39 12.84 11.51
CA THR A 17 10.15 11.68 12.01
C THR A 17 9.42 10.37 11.75
N ASN A 18 8.09 10.40 11.69
CA ASN A 18 7.24 9.26 11.39
C ASN A 18 6.36 9.53 10.17
N GLY A 19 6.94 9.36 8.98
CA GLY A 19 6.27 9.60 7.69
C GLY A 19 5.52 8.40 7.12
N PHE A 20 5.53 7.24 7.79
CA PHE A 20 5.01 5.97 7.27
C PHE A 20 4.19 5.21 8.33
N PRO A 21 3.12 4.50 7.95
CA PRO A 21 2.49 4.50 6.63
C PRO A 21 1.65 5.76 6.40
N LEU A 22 1.54 6.18 5.14
CA LEU A 22 0.60 7.24 4.75
C LEU A 22 -0.83 6.69 4.87
N ARG A 23 -1.75 7.44 5.50
CA ARG A 23 -3.16 7.03 5.57
C ARG A 23 -3.81 7.18 4.20
N ILE A 24 -4.54 6.17 3.75
CA ILE A 24 -5.28 6.22 2.49
C ILE A 24 -6.67 6.81 2.74
N GLU A 25 -7.07 7.78 1.93
CA GLU A 25 -8.45 8.26 1.81
C GLU A 25 -8.93 7.95 0.39
N PRO A 26 -9.60 6.80 0.17
CA PRO A 26 -10.01 6.39 -1.16
C PRO A 26 -11.26 7.15 -1.61
N GLU A 27 -11.24 7.61 -2.86
CA GLU A 27 -12.43 8.15 -3.54
C GLU A 27 -12.90 7.18 -4.64
N LYS A 28 -11.97 6.64 -5.41
CA LYS A 28 -12.24 5.63 -6.44
C LYS A 28 -11.22 4.51 -6.39
N ILE A 29 -11.73 3.29 -6.24
CA ILE A 29 -10.96 2.06 -6.24
C ILE A 29 -11.33 1.28 -7.49
N ILE A 30 -10.34 0.67 -8.12
CA ILE A 30 -10.54 -0.23 -9.26
C ILE A 30 -9.66 -1.46 -9.11
N GLU A 31 -10.09 -2.55 -9.74
CA GLU A 31 -9.29 -3.75 -9.88
C GLU A 31 -8.66 -3.82 -11.26
N LYS A 32 -7.38 -4.17 -11.32
CA LYS A 32 -6.64 -4.38 -12.57
C LYS A 32 -5.91 -5.72 -12.49
N PRO A 33 -6.29 -6.74 -13.28
CA PRO A 33 -5.69 -8.06 -13.20
C PRO A 33 -4.21 -8.02 -13.57
N VAL A 34 -3.42 -8.88 -12.92
CA VAL A 34 -1.98 -9.01 -13.16
C VAL A 34 -1.62 -10.50 -13.21
N ASP A 35 -0.64 -10.86 -14.03
CA ASP A 35 -0.17 -12.25 -14.09
C ASP A 35 0.37 -12.70 -12.73
N PHE A 36 -0.13 -13.83 -12.26
CA PHE A 36 0.29 -14.42 -10.99
C PHE A 36 1.72 -14.94 -11.08
N ASN A 37 2.60 -14.40 -10.23
CA ASN A 37 3.99 -14.82 -10.11
C ASN A 37 4.34 -15.12 -8.64
N PRO A 38 4.33 -16.40 -8.21
CA PRO A 38 4.55 -16.77 -6.82
C PRO A 38 5.98 -16.45 -6.34
N ASP A 39 6.99 -16.58 -7.20
CA ASP A 39 8.39 -16.30 -6.84
C ASP A 39 8.58 -14.80 -6.56
N PHE A 40 7.96 -13.94 -7.35
CA PHE A 40 7.95 -12.49 -7.08
C PHE A 40 7.33 -12.18 -5.72
N LEU A 41 6.19 -12.80 -5.41
CA LEU A 41 5.46 -12.57 -4.17
C LEU A 41 6.26 -13.01 -2.94
N LYS A 42 6.84 -14.22 -2.97
CA LYS A 42 7.69 -14.73 -1.88
C LYS A 42 8.89 -13.80 -1.62
N ASN A 43 9.54 -13.33 -2.68
CA ASN A 43 10.65 -12.39 -2.56
C ASN A 43 10.19 -11.02 -2.02
N MET A 44 9.03 -10.54 -2.46
CA MET A 44 8.48 -9.26 -2.04
C MET A 44 8.00 -9.29 -0.59
N PHE A 45 7.48 -10.40 -0.10
CA PHE A 45 6.95 -10.55 1.26
C PHE A 45 7.94 -10.05 2.33
N SER A 46 9.23 -10.37 2.18
CA SER A 46 10.30 -9.92 3.10
C SER A 46 10.56 -8.41 3.12
N LYS A 47 10.08 -7.67 2.11
CA LYS A 47 10.27 -6.22 1.95
C LYS A 47 9.02 -5.42 2.29
N ILE A 48 7.91 -6.10 2.52
CA ILE A 48 6.62 -5.47 2.79
C ILE A 48 6.47 -5.23 4.29
N ASP A 49 6.09 -4.02 4.66
CA ASP A 49 5.52 -3.77 5.97
C ASP A 49 4.10 -4.37 5.99
N TRP A 50 3.95 -5.52 6.64
CA TRP A 50 2.72 -6.29 6.63
C TRP A 50 1.55 -5.52 7.23
N LYS A 51 1.79 -4.83 8.35
CA LYS A 51 0.73 -4.09 9.05
C LYS A 51 0.20 -2.96 8.18
N ALA A 52 1.08 -2.20 7.55
CA ALA A 52 0.70 -1.15 6.61
C ALA A 52 -0.08 -1.70 5.42
N LEU A 53 0.31 -2.85 4.86
CA LEU A 53 -0.42 -3.49 3.77
C LEU A 53 -1.81 -3.97 4.20
N ALA A 54 -1.91 -4.69 5.33
CA ALA A 54 -3.18 -5.22 5.82
C ALA A 54 -4.17 -4.10 6.14
N ASP A 55 -3.72 -3.05 6.82
CA ASP A 55 -4.54 -1.87 7.13
C ASP A 55 -4.96 -1.13 5.85
N ALA A 56 -4.04 -0.92 4.90
CA ALA A 56 -4.35 -0.30 3.61
C ALA A 56 -5.33 -1.14 2.77
N SER A 57 -5.15 -2.46 2.77
CA SER A 57 -6.02 -3.39 2.06
C SER A 57 -7.46 -3.29 2.54
N LYS A 58 -7.68 -3.26 3.87
CA LYS A 58 -9.00 -3.08 4.47
C LYS A 58 -9.63 -1.75 4.10
N ILE A 59 -8.87 -0.66 4.17
CA ILE A 59 -9.33 0.68 3.76
C ILE A 59 -9.75 0.66 2.27
N MET A 60 -9.03 -0.10 1.46
CA MET A 60 -9.31 -0.27 0.03
C MET A 60 -10.43 -1.28 -0.27
N GLY A 61 -11.15 -1.77 0.75
CA GLY A 61 -12.29 -2.66 0.58
C GLY A 61 -11.94 -4.15 0.46
N TYR A 62 -10.68 -4.55 0.69
CA TYR A 62 -10.23 -5.94 0.65
C TYR A 62 -9.73 -6.42 2.02
N ALA A 63 -10.54 -7.22 2.73
CA ALA A 63 -10.28 -7.63 4.12
C ALA A 63 -9.91 -9.12 4.29
N GLU A 64 -9.43 -9.78 3.22
CA GLU A 64 -9.06 -11.20 3.23
C GLU A 64 -7.64 -11.47 3.76
N LEU A 65 -6.83 -10.42 3.97
CA LEU A 65 -5.51 -10.56 4.57
C LEU A 65 -5.63 -10.70 6.11
N PRO A 66 -4.84 -11.60 6.72
CA PRO A 66 -4.79 -11.70 8.18
C PRO A 66 -4.16 -10.46 8.83
N ASP A 67 -4.61 -10.18 10.06
CA ASP A 67 -4.16 -9.04 10.85
C ASP A 67 -2.72 -9.18 11.34
N GLU A 68 -2.34 -10.41 11.68
CA GLU A 68 -0.99 -10.76 12.11
C GLU A 68 -0.14 -11.19 10.92
N VAL A 69 1.18 -11.01 11.05
CA VAL A 69 2.14 -11.43 10.03
C VAL A 69 2.05 -12.95 9.90
N PRO A 70 1.74 -13.49 8.70
CA PRO A 70 1.69 -14.92 8.48
C PRO A 70 3.03 -15.59 8.78
N GLU A 71 2.99 -16.77 9.37
CA GLU A 71 4.17 -17.63 9.51
C GLU A 71 4.72 -18.04 8.14
N GLN A 72 6.03 -18.30 8.04
CA GLN A 72 6.67 -18.68 6.77
C GLN A 72 6.02 -19.90 6.10
N THR A 73 5.54 -20.87 6.90
CA THR A 73 4.80 -22.05 6.44
C THR A 73 3.51 -21.69 5.69
N VAL A 74 2.82 -20.63 6.12
CA VAL A 74 1.60 -20.12 5.49
C VAL A 74 1.92 -19.35 4.21
N VAL A 75 3.06 -18.65 4.16
CA VAL A 75 3.52 -17.89 2.99
C VAL A 75 3.79 -18.78 1.78
N GLU A 76 4.02 -20.07 1.99
CA GLU A 76 4.19 -21.04 0.90
C GLU A 76 2.88 -21.56 0.30
N SER A 77 1.73 -21.32 0.95
CA SER A 77 0.42 -21.75 0.47
C SER A 77 -0.01 -20.95 -0.77
N ASP A 78 -0.46 -21.65 -1.82
CA ASP A 78 -1.01 -21.03 -3.03
C ASP A 78 -2.23 -20.14 -2.71
N GLU A 79 -3.06 -20.56 -1.76
CA GLU A 79 -4.23 -19.78 -1.33
C GLU A 79 -3.81 -18.43 -0.74
N PHE A 80 -2.82 -18.44 0.14
CA PHE A 80 -2.28 -17.22 0.73
C PHE A 80 -1.65 -16.32 -0.33
N LEU A 81 -0.83 -16.89 -1.21
CA LEU A 81 -0.16 -16.14 -2.26
C LEU A 81 -1.16 -15.48 -3.21
N ARG A 82 -2.31 -16.11 -3.50
CA ARG A 82 -3.38 -15.49 -4.29
C ARG A 82 -4.03 -14.29 -3.59
N LYS A 83 -4.33 -14.42 -2.29
CA LYS A 83 -4.87 -13.30 -1.50
C LYS A 83 -3.88 -12.14 -1.41
N PHE A 84 -2.62 -12.48 -1.16
CA PHE A 84 -1.52 -11.51 -1.12
C PHE A 84 -1.29 -10.84 -2.48
N HIS A 85 -1.32 -11.60 -3.58
CA HIS A 85 -1.24 -11.08 -4.95
C HIS A 85 -2.33 -10.04 -5.22
N HIS A 86 -3.58 -10.40 -4.92
CA HIS A 86 -4.73 -9.56 -5.19
C HIS A 86 -4.62 -8.21 -4.47
N ALA A 87 -4.39 -8.26 -3.15
CA ALA A 87 -4.20 -7.05 -2.35
C ALA A 87 -3.03 -6.19 -2.87
N LEU A 88 -1.88 -6.82 -3.13
CA LEU A 88 -0.64 -6.10 -3.42
C LEU A 88 -0.62 -5.48 -4.82
N LEU A 89 -1.18 -6.17 -5.83
CA LEU A 89 -0.98 -5.85 -7.25
C LEU A 89 -2.26 -5.54 -8.03
N GLU A 90 -3.41 -6.07 -7.61
CA GLU A 90 -4.66 -5.99 -8.37
C GLU A 90 -5.62 -4.93 -7.83
N VAL A 91 -5.55 -4.61 -6.53
CA VAL A 91 -6.31 -3.50 -5.93
C VAL A 91 -5.59 -2.17 -6.16
N HIS A 92 -6.25 -1.23 -6.84
CA HIS A 92 -5.68 0.06 -7.21
C HIS A 92 -6.52 1.22 -6.68
N LEU A 93 -5.84 2.16 -6.04
CA LEU A 93 -6.38 3.49 -5.78
C LEU A 93 -6.31 4.30 -7.08
N GLU A 94 -7.45 4.54 -7.72
CA GLU A 94 -7.53 5.34 -8.96
C GLU A 94 -7.65 6.83 -8.65
N GLU A 95 -8.52 7.21 -7.71
CA GLU A 95 -8.68 8.59 -7.23
C GLU A 95 -8.72 8.60 -5.69
N GLY A 96 -8.10 9.58 -5.05
CA GLY A 96 -8.12 9.75 -3.59
C GLY A 96 -6.94 10.54 -3.07
N ALA A 97 -6.53 10.28 -1.83
CA ALA A 97 -5.36 10.93 -1.23
C ALA A 97 -4.58 9.99 -0.30
N LEU A 98 -3.28 10.28 -0.17
CA LEU A 98 -2.40 9.75 0.87
C LEU A 98 -2.16 10.86 1.89
N VAL A 99 -2.32 10.60 3.18
CA VAL A 99 -2.22 11.61 4.23
C VAL A 99 -1.06 11.29 5.15
N CYS A 100 -0.16 12.25 5.34
CA CYS A 100 0.94 12.12 6.29
C CYS A 100 0.38 11.91 7.71
N PRO A 101 0.79 10.85 8.44
CA PRO A 101 0.25 10.57 9.76
C PRO A 101 0.66 11.60 10.81
N GLU A 102 1.79 12.29 10.62
CA GLU A 102 2.32 13.27 11.58
C GLU A 102 1.83 14.70 11.30
N THR A 103 1.88 15.15 10.04
CA THR A 103 1.55 16.54 9.69
C THR A 103 0.14 16.73 9.14
N GLY A 104 -0.55 15.65 8.77
CA GLY A 104 -1.84 15.72 8.09
C GLY A 104 -1.76 16.21 6.64
N ARG A 105 -0.56 16.43 6.09
CA ARG A 105 -0.37 16.84 4.69
C ARG A 105 -0.97 15.79 3.76
N ARG A 106 -1.82 16.24 2.84
CA ARG A 106 -2.50 15.40 1.83
C ARG A 106 -1.70 15.39 0.53
N PHE A 107 -1.41 14.21 0.00
CA PHE A 107 -0.82 13.95 -1.31
C PHE A 107 -1.91 13.37 -2.23
N PRO A 108 -2.40 14.12 -3.22
CA PRO A 108 -3.49 13.64 -4.06
C PRO A 108 -3.04 12.49 -4.95
N VAL A 109 -3.93 11.54 -5.20
CA VAL A 109 -3.75 10.43 -6.14
C VAL A 109 -4.78 10.62 -7.24
N ASN A 110 -4.31 10.88 -8.46
CA ASN A 110 -5.19 11.11 -9.62
C ASN A 110 -4.82 10.14 -10.73
N LYS A 111 -5.80 9.49 -11.36
CA LYS A 111 -5.58 8.46 -12.39
C LYS A 111 -4.56 7.40 -11.97
N GLY A 112 -4.59 7.06 -10.69
CA GLY A 112 -3.70 6.12 -10.06
C GLY A 112 -2.26 6.54 -9.87
N ILE A 113 -1.92 7.83 -10.05
CA ILE A 113 -0.58 8.39 -9.85
C ILE A 113 -0.58 9.26 -8.59
N PRO A 114 0.18 8.90 -7.54
CA PRO A 114 0.33 9.74 -6.35
C PRO A 114 1.24 10.93 -6.65
N ASN A 115 0.81 12.14 -6.29
CA ASN A 115 1.62 13.35 -6.38
C ASN A 115 2.28 13.64 -5.02
N MET A 116 3.57 13.32 -4.93
CA MET A 116 4.41 13.49 -3.74
C MET A 116 5.27 14.77 -3.78
N LEU A 117 4.95 15.72 -4.66
CA LEU A 117 5.69 16.99 -4.73
C LEU A 117 5.47 17.82 -3.47
N LEU A 118 6.55 18.40 -2.98
CA LEU A 118 6.60 19.30 -1.82
C LEU A 118 6.85 20.73 -2.30
N HIS A 119 6.32 21.70 -1.56
CA HIS A 119 6.66 23.10 -1.73
C HIS A 119 8.07 23.39 -1.17
N GLU A 120 8.70 24.51 -1.58
CA GLU A 120 10.07 24.84 -1.17
C GLU A 120 10.24 24.97 0.35
N ASP A 121 9.19 25.39 1.05
CA ASP A 121 9.12 25.50 2.50
C ASP A 121 8.90 24.16 3.22
N GLU A 122 8.42 23.13 2.51
CA GLU A 122 8.19 21.78 3.03
C GLU A 122 9.43 20.87 2.94
N VAL A 123 10.55 21.34 2.36
CA VAL A 123 11.82 20.60 2.16
C VAL A 123 12.89 20.95 3.19
#